data_AF-A0A9C6TUJ5-F1
#
_entry.id   AF-A0A9C6TUJ5-F1
#
_cell.length_a   1.000
_cell.length_b   1.000
_cell.length_c   1.000
_cell.angle_alpha   90.00
_cell.angle_beta   90.00
_cell.angle_gamma   90.00
#
_symmetry.space_group_name_H-M   'P 1'
#
loop_
_entity.id
_entity.type
_entity.pdbx_description
1 polymer ?
#
loop_
_entity_poly.entity_id
_entity_poly.type
_entity_poly.pdbx_seq_one_letter_code
_entity_poly.pdbx_strand_id
1 'polypeptide(L)'
;MDCDICLEDFNREERVAKLVPCGHTACLLCLQRSDRRQCPTCRRVFDVSPDALPNNFQLLRQLERPDSPSGTKLSLPGWKDLHFGI
;
A
#
# COMPACT_ATOMS: atom_id res chain seq x y z
N MET A 1 0.25 -4.19 -2.73
CA MET A 1 0.79 -4.79 -1.48
C MET A 1 0.01 -4.15 -0.37
N ASP A 2 -0.60 -4.95 0.48
CA ASP A 2 -1.66 -4.57 1.41
C ASP A 2 -1.22 -4.64 2.88
N CYS A 3 -1.87 -3.82 3.70
CA CYS A 3 -1.65 -3.81 5.15
C CYS A 3 -2.45 -4.93 5.81
N ASP A 4 -1.80 -5.83 6.55
CA ASP A 4 -2.45 -6.96 7.26
C ASP A 4 -3.51 -6.54 8.30
N ILE A 5 -3.60 -5.24 8.64
CA ILE A 5 -4.53 -4.71 9.64
C ILE A 5 -5.83 -4.20 9.01
N CYS A 6 -5.74 -3.44 7.91
CA CYS A 6 -6.92 -2.87 7.24
C CYS A 6 -7.23 -3.51 5.88
N LEU A 7 -6.34 -4.37 5.37
CA LEU A 7 -6.43 -5.02 4.06
C LEU A 7 -6.47 -4.05 2.87
N GLU A 8 -6.02 -2.81 3.09
CA GLU A 8 -5.92 -1.77 2.07
C GLU A 8 -4.47 -1.65 1.57
N ASP A 9 -4.30 -1.23 0.32
CA ASP A 9 -2.99 -1.00 -0.27
C ASP A 9 -2.18 0.06 0.49
N PHE A 10 -0.89 -0.22 0.66
CA PHE A 10 0.06 0.79 1.09
C PHE A 10 0.17 1.90 0.03
N ASN A 11 0.36 3.14 0.47
CA ASN A 11 0.59 4.28 -0.42
C ASN A 11 1.62 5.25 0.19
N ARG A 12 1.89 6.37 -0.49
CA ARG A 12 2.92 7.34 -0.09
C ARG A 12 2.41 8.50 0.76
N GLU A 13 1.13 8.48 1.11
CA GLU A 13 0.45 9.61 1.76
C GLU A 13 -0.07 9.19 3.13
N GLU A 14 -1.25 8.59 3.19
CA GLU A 14 -1.92 8.23 4.44
C GLU A 14 -1.65 6.80 4.90
N ARG A 15 -1.40 5.87 3.97
CA ARG A 15 -1.10 4.45 4.24
C ARG A 15 0.37 4.14 3.99
N VAL A 16 1.25 5.04 4.43
CA VAL A 16 2.70 4.81 4.37
C VAL A 16 3.06 3.57 5.19
N ALA A 17 3.78 2.64 4.56
CA ALA A 17 4.30 1.45 5.22
C ALA A 17 5.35 1.86 6.27
N LYS A 18 5.05 1.65 7.55
CA LYS A 18 5.92 1.96 8.68
C LYS A 18 6.53 0.69 9.26
N LEU A 19 7.82 0.74 9.58
CA LEU A 19 8.53 -0.32 10.30
C LEU A 19 8.43 -0.06 11.81
N VAL A 20 7.74 -0.96 12.51
CA VAL A 20 7.67 -0.96 13.97
C VAL A 20 9.00 -1.53 14.52
N PRO A 21 9.52 -1.14 15.71
CA PRO A 21 10.81 -1.61 16.20
C PRO A 21 10.97 -3.14 16.33
N CYS A 22 9.87 -3.88 16.34
CA CYS A 22 9.89 -5.35 16.27
C CYS A 22 10.18 -5.93 14.88
N GLY A 23 10.21 -5.12 13.82
CA GLY A 23 10.43 -5.53 12.42
C GLY A 23 9.16 -5.67 11.58
N HIS A 24 7.97 -5.79 12.19
CA HIS A 24 6.71 -5.83 11.44
C HIS A 24 6.41 -4.51 10.73
N THR A 25 5.75 -4.61 9.58
CA THR A 25 5.25 -3.47 8.81
C THR A 25 3.75 -3.28 9.07
N ALA A 26 3.32 -2.04 9.27
CA ALA A 26 1.89 -1.67 9.31
C ALA A 26 1.72 -0.28 8.68
N CYS A 27 0.53 0.05 8.18
CA CYS A 27 0.32 1.36 7.57
C CYS A 27 0.20 2.46 8.65
N LEU A 28 0.64 3.68 8.33
CA LEU A 28 0.63 4.83 9.23
C LEU A 28 -0.77 5.06 9.84
N LEU A 29 -1.81 5.06 9.00
CA LEU A 29 -3.19 5.26 9.45
C LEU A 29 -3.64 4.22 10.49
N CYS A 30 -3.29 2.94 10.33
CA CYS A 30 -3.60 1.90 11.32
C CYS A 30 -2.87 2.10 12.64
N LEU A 31 -1.61 2.53 12.60
CA LEU A 31 -0.83 2.81 13.80
C LEU A 31 -1.35 4.05 14.54
N GLN A 32 -1.78 5.09 13.82
CA GLN A 32 -2.36 6.30 14.40
C GLN A 32 -3.74 6.08 15.02
N ARG A 33 -4.53 5.14 14.47
CA ARG A 33 -5.83 4.75 15.04
C ARG A 33 -5.72 3.88 16.29
N SER A 34 -4.53 3.38 16.62
CA SER A 34 -4.34 2.59 17.82
C SER A 34 -4.13 3.50 19.03
N ASP A 35 -4.95 3.32 20.07
CA ASP A 35 -4.76 4.01 21.36
C ASP A 35 -3.51 3.53 22.10
N ARG A 36 -2.85 2.48 21.61
CA ARG A 36 -1.68 1.87 22.22
C ARG A 36 -0.48 2.02 21.29
N ARG A 37 0.65 2.46 21.84
CA ARG A 37 1.92 2.46 21.12
C ARG A 37 2.53 1.05 21.08
N GLN A 38 1.84 0.13 20.42
CA GLN A 38 2.17 -1.29 20.35
C GLN A 38 2.06 -1.80 18.92
N CYS A 39 2.95 -2.73 18.55
CA CYS A 39 2.83 -3.45 17.30
C CYS A 39 1.49 -4.20 17.24
N PRO A 40 0.66 -4.02 16.19
CA PRO A 40 -0.62 -4.72 16.09
C PRO A 40 -0.45 -6.23 15.88
N THR A 41 0.70 -6.68 15.35
CA THR A 41 1.00 -8.09 15.10
C THR A 41 1.49 -8.83 16.34
N CYS A 42 2.48 -8.27 17.06
CA CYS A 42 3.15 -8.97 18.16
C CYS A 42 3.09 -8.27 19.53
N ARG A 43 2.38 -7.13 19.62
CA ARG A 43 2.16 -6.34 20.84
C ARG A 43 3.41 -5.75 21.49
N ARG A 44 4.58 -5.79 20.83
CA ARG A 44 5.78 -5.10 21.31
C ARG A 44 5.52 -3.59 21.38
N VAL A 45 5.74 -3.00 22.55
CA VAL A 45 5.60 -1.56 22.81
C VAL A 45 6.70 -0.78 22.09
N PHE A 46 6.39 0.43 21.67
CA PHE A 46 7.34 1.42 21.17
C PHE A 46 6.98 2.81 21.71
N ASP A 47 7.97 3.68 21.89
CA ASP A 47 7.76 4.94 22.65
C ASP A 47 7.69 6.18 21.76
N VAL A 48 7.79 6.01 20.44
CA VAL A 48 7.72 7.10 19.46
C VAL A 48 6.33 7.24 18.85
N SER A 49 6.04 8.44 18.32
CA SER A 49 4.84 8.66 17.54
C SER A 49 4.83 7.81 16.26
N PRO A 50 3.67 7.29 15.79
CA PRO A 50 3.59 6.54 14.54
C PRO A 50 4.22 7.22 13.31
N ASP A 51 4.09 8.54 13.18
CA ASP A 51 4.68 9.33 12.09
C ASP A 51 6.22 9.35 12.13
N ALA A 52 6.81 9.26 13.32
CA ALA A 52 8.25 9.23 13.55
C ALA A 52 8.88 7.84 13.30
N LEU A 53 8.08 6.79 13.12
CA LEU A 53 8.59 5.47 12.76
C LEU A 53 9.23 5.49 11.36
N PRO A 54 10.31 4.73 11.13
CA PRO A 54 10.93 4.66 9.81
C PRO A 54 9.96 4.06 8.77
N ASN A 55 10.01 4.59 7.55
CA ASN A 55 9.26 4.03 6.43
C ASN A 55 9.94 2.74 5.93
N ASN A 56 9.15 1.76 5.49
CA ASN A 56 9.65 0.62 4.73
C ASN A 56 9.93 1.04 3.28
N PHE A 57 11.05 1.73 3.05
CA PHE A 57 11.41 2.25 1.71
C PHE A 57 11.56 1.16 0.65
N GLN A 58 11.92 -0.07 1.05
CA GLN A 58 11.99 -1.19 0.12
C GLN A 58 10.61 -1.52 -0.44
N LEU A 59 9.61 -1.63 0.43
CA LEU A 59 8.23 -1.87 0.03
C LEU A 59 7.67 -0.69 -0.78
N LEU A 60 7.92 0.55 -0.34
CA LEU A 60 7.46 1.75 -1.06
C LEU A 60 8.06 1.91 -2.47
N ARG A 61 9.26 1.38 -2.71
CA ARG A 61 9.89 1.33 -4.04
C ARG A 61 9.31 0.22 -4.91
N GLN A 62 8.85 -0.87 -4.32
CA GLN A 62 8.14 -1.92 -5.06
C GLN A 62 6.79 -1.43 -5.58
N LEU A 63 6.11 -0.53 -4.85
CA LEU A 63 4.89 0.15 -5.30
C LEU A 63 5.13 1.16 -6.45
N GLU A 64 6.36 1.65 -6.65
CA GLU A 64 6.68 2.57 -7.76
C GLU A 64 6.84 1.86 -9.10
N ARG A 65 6.98 0.52 -9.10
CA ARG A 65 6.99 -0.21 -10.36
C ARG A 65 5.59 -0.06 -10.93
N PRO A 66 5.41 0.61 -12.07
CA PRO A 66 4.12 0.64 -12.71
C PRO A 66 3.72 -0.81 -12.91
N ASP A 67 2.59 -1.18 -12.34
CA ASP A 67 1.99 -2.48 -12.60
C ASP A 67 2.01 -2.66 -14.11
N SER A 68 2.68 -3.71 -14.59
CA SER A 68 2.34 -4.23 -15.91
C SER A 68 0.83 -4.44 -15.86
N PRO A 69 0.04 -3.91 -16.81
CA PRO A 69 -1.41 -3.77 -16.66
C PRO A 69 -2.03 -5.15 -16.40
N SER A 70 -2.24 -5.43 -15.13
CA SER A 70 -2.97 -6.60 -14.67
C SER A 70 -4.43 -6.20 -14.73
N GLY A 71 -5.02 -6.40 -15.92
CA GLY A 71 -6.46 -6.58 -16.06
C GLY A 71 -7.34 -5.35 -15.81
N THR A 72 -7.02 -4.19 -16.40
CA THR A 72 -8.13 -3.32 -16.82
C THR A 72 -8.74 -4.02 -18.03
N LYS A 73 -9.99 -4.50 -17.92
CA LYS A 73 -10.83 -4.74 -19.09
C LYS A 73 -10.81 -3.45 -19.91
N LEU A 74 -9.98 -3.42 -20.95
CA LEU A 74 -10.12 -2.43 -22.01
C LEU A 74 -11.46 -2.75 -22.67
N SER A 75 -12.51 -2.02 -22.28
CA SER A 75 -13.65 -1.83 -23.16
C SER A 75 -13.17 -0.99 -24.34
N LEU A 76 -12.52 -1.65 -25.30
CA LEU A 76 -12.26 -1.11 -26.62
C LEU A 76 -13.62 -0.86 -27.28
N PRO A 77 -13.90 0.34 -27.81
CA PRO A 77 -14.96 0.49 -28.81
C PRO A 77 -14.62 -0.41 -29.99
N GLY A 78 -15.61 -1.17 -30.47
CA GLY A 78 -15.44 -2.19 -31.50
C GLY A 78 -14.76 -1.66 -32.77
N TRP A 79 -13.64 -2.28 -33.14
CA TRP A 79 -12.87 -2.06 -34.37
C TRP A 79 -13.55 -2.65 -35.62
N LYS A 80 -14.88 -2.84 -35.61
CA LYS A 80 -15.61 -3.58 -36.64
C LYS A 80 -16.17 -2.74 -37.79
N ASP A 81 -15.88 -1.44 -37.86
CA ASP A 81 -16.44 -0.58 -38.91
C ASP A 81 -15.40 0.05 -39.87
N LEU A 82 -14.23 -0.58 -40.04
CA LEU A 82 -13.34 -0.25 -41.17
C LEU A 82 -13.44 -1.33 -42.24
N HIS A 83 -14.62 -1.41 -42.87
CA HIS A 83 -14.68 -1.92 -44.23
C HIS A 83 -14.12 -0.84 -45.17
N PHE A 84 -12.90 -1.11 -45.64
CA PHE A 84 -12.31 -0.51 -46.84
C PHE A 84 -13.33 -0.63 -48.00
N GLY A 85 -13.88 0.50 -48.42
CA GLY A 85 -14.52 0.63 -49.73
C GLY A 85 -13.45 0.99 -50.76
N ILE A 86 -13.05 0.01 -51.57
CA ILE A 86 -12.42 0.21 -52.88
C ILE A 86 -13.50 -0.03 -53.91
#